data_AF-N6UCP3-F1
#
_entry.id   AF-N6UCP3-F1
#
_cell.length_a   1.000
_cell.length_b   1.000
_cell.length_c   1.000
_cell.angle_alpha   90.00
_cell.angle_beta   90.00
_cell.angle_gamma   90.00
#
_symmetry.space_group_name_H-M   'P 1'
#
loop_
_entity.id
_entity.type
_entity.pdbx_description
1 polymer ?
#
loop_
_entity_poly.entity_id
_entity_poly.type
_entity_poly.pdbx_seq_one_letter_code
_entity_poly.pdbx_strand_id
1 'polypeptide(L)'
;MFALSRAICRTSANSYGAFRSVSITKNPILSGDLFKPLDNHEEDSLLNSIRTANSPLAVFEIVHKHHRRMNERHSIQAINAIFQFQRDGNSSLSPSRLANHPDFAKICEKIKKHAGVIDVNDAIDTLKVVSYVGIPAKSLIVQVMLQVIRNNVNSLNIPHILFLDFLLRNFETTPLVEALKIALPLVFEIHVPTKLNTSNPVQMVDCLNYAVNNHLSQETIKVLIENLESYTGEFDGETARRIICYLCQLPRNSIYQKLLEKASTDLVVNIDNVPIVEMEFCLNRLAHRSTNRYGFYYQEVLFDTCANYIIDHNIDYKRAIRVLRNMARVHHCHKSLLDYVSTHIFKNPSAPKDPVDIYSIAVNLVLTDYKPVHWEHLKEWMKSAPKLAEENRKEIIWIRFAAALCHLDIYRIDVLSRALNEGYVSHLIEKNFYSNYEQYFTIWQCLTTYKPDLAQLLPANLNPKDLIRQYPKPERFIFEGALEKALGGKQFVLTDLLWKLGARIDHAIIFENNSPVPFQSSVEYVDDIKVEDNQQLVLIQGRVDHDYTKNTSNLRGLPARTAAIMEDTLKCSVIPINVDSWEQMNDFEKIPYLMQQIKEKLHLDIDVAESAL
;
A
#
# COMPACT_ATOMS: atom_id res chain seq x y z
N MET A 1 -0.17 7.64 -28.98
CA MET A 1 -0.28 6.34 -29.69
C MET A 1 0.78 5.39 -29.12
N PHE A 2 0.58 4.94 -27.88
CA PHE A 2 1.63 4.32 -27.07
C PHE A 2 1.22 2.92 -26.61
N ALA A 3 2.00 1.93 -27.05
CA ALA A 3 1.89 0.54 -26.66
C ALA A 3 2.74 0.25 -25.41
N LEU A 4 2.10 -0.44 -24.48
CA LEU A 4 2.59 -1.48 -23.57
C LEU A 4 4.04 -1.44 -23.09
N SER A 5 4.21 -1.10 -21.81
CA SER A 5 5.36 -1.51 -21.01
C SER A 5 5.11 -2.91 -20.42
N ARG A 6 5.74 -3.91 -21.02
CA ARG A 6 6.12 -5.17 -20.37
C ARG A 6 7.47 -4.96 -19.68
N ALA A 7 7.54 -5.23 -18.37
CA ALA A 7 8.78 -5.55 -17.66
C ALA A 7 8.42 -6.55 -16.54
N ILE A 8 8.39 -7.84 -16.87
CA ILE A 8 9.45 -8.83 -16.58
C ILE A 8 9.31 -9.39 -15.15
N CYS A 9 8.44 -10.40 -15.03
CA CYS A 9 8.66 -11.53 -14.15
C CYS A 9 9.71 -12.43 -14.82
N ARG A 10 10.94 -12.46 -14.30
CA ARG A 10 11.98 -13.41 -14.68
C ARG A 10 12.14 -14.41 -13.55
N THR A 11 11.48 -15.56 -13.69
CA THR A 11 11.90 -16.82 -13.09
C THR A 11 11.58 -17.91 -14.10
N SER A 12 12.54 -18.19 -14.99
CA SER A 12 12.52 -19.37 -15.84
C SER A 12 13.48 -20.41 -15.29
N ALA A 13 13.05 -21.67 -15.41
CA ALA A 13 13.82 -22.91 -15.26
C ALA A 13 14.03 -23.43 -13.82
N ASN A 14 13.02 -24.18 -13.34
CA ASN A 14 13.19 -25.59 -12.92
C ASN A 14 11.81 -26.20 -12.68
N SER A 15 11.20 -26.70 -13.75
CA SER A 15 9.92 -27.40 -13.76
C SER A 15 10.09 -28.87 -13.33
N TYR A 16 10.49 -29.10 -12.09
CA TYR A 16 10.35 -30.37 -11.35
C TYR A 16 10.47 -30.04 -9.86
N GLY A 17 9.36 -29.61 -9.24
CA GLY A 17 9.37 -29.19 -7.82
C GLY A 17 8.09 -28.56 -7.26
N ALA A 18 7.03 -28.39 -8.06
CA ALA A 18 5.88 -27.55 -7.73
C ALA A 18 5.01 -27.98 -6.52
N PHE A 19 5.24 -29.15 -5.92
CA PHE A 19 4.57 -29.57 -4.68
C PHE A 19 5.42 -29.44 -3.41
N ARG A 20 6.70 -29.02 -3.49
CA ARG A 20 7.62 -29.03 -2.32
C ARG A 20 7.90 -27.68 -1.65
N SER A 21 7.46 -26.55 -2.20
CA SER A 21 7.81 -25.22 -1.64
C SER A 21 6.63 -24.31 -1.34
N VAL A 22 5.40 -24.84 -1.26
CA VAL A 22 4.33 -24.13 -0.56
C VAL A 22 4.41 -24.58 0.88
N SER A 23 4.92 -23.72 1.75
CA SER A 23 4.70 -23.82 3.19
C SER A 23 3.19 -23.67 3.43
N ILE A 24 2.46 -24.76 3.23
CA ILE A 24 1.13 -24.95 3.77
C ILE A 24 1.37 -24.92 5.28
N THR A 25 1.14 -23.74 5.88
CA THR A 25 0.96 -23.61 7.32
C THR A 25 0.05 -24.76 7.74
N LYS A 26 0.48 -25.49 8.78
CA LYS A 26 -0.25 -26.63 9.35
C LYS A 26 -1.64 -26.17 9.81
N ASN A 27 -2.59 -26.11 8.89
CA ASN A 27 -4.01 -25.95 9.14
C ASN A 27 -4.74 -26.97 8.26
N PRO A 28 -5.50 -27.90 8.86
CA PRO A 28 -6.09 -29.01 8.13
C PRO A 28 -7.38 -28.53 7.46
N ILE A 29 -7.31 -27.96 6.25
CA ILE A 29 -8.52 -27.64 5.48
C ILE A 29 -9.16 -28.91 4.87
N LEU A 30 -8.56 -30.09 5.08
CA LEU A 30 -9.12 -31.39 4.71
C LEU A 30 -8.87 -32.45 5.81
N SER A 31 -9.22 -32.14 7.06
CA SER A 31 -9.28 -33.14 8.13
C SER A 31 -10.43 -32.82 9.08
N GLY A 32 -11.61 -33.34 8.77
CA GLY A 32 -12.78 -33.20 9.62
C GLY A 32 -14.04 -33.50 8.81
N ASP A 33 -14.68 -34.61 9.15
CA ASP A 33 -16.06 -34.99 8.80
C ASP A 33 -16.37 -35.27 7.32
N LEU A 34 -15.84 -36.38 6.81
CA LEU A 34 -16.33 -37.03 5.57
C LEU A 34 -16.66 -38.53 5.75
N PHE A 35 -16.94 -38.96 6.98
CA PHE A 35 -17.45 -40.31 7.23
C PHE A 35 -18.88 -40.23 7.77
N LYS A 36 -19.86 -40.29 6.86
CA LYS A 36 -21.18 -40.83 7.20
C LYS A 36 -21.15 -42.33 6.92
N PRO A 37 -21.45 -43.20 7.90
CA PRO A 37 -21.69 -44.60 7.60
C PRO A 37 -23.09 -44.71 6.98
N LEU A 38 -23.17 -45.30 5.80
CA LEU A 38 -24.42 -45.81 5.24
C LEU A 38 -24.29 -47.32 5.18
N ASP A 39 -25.21 -47.96 5.91
CA ASP A 39 -25.24 -49.39 6.21
C ASP A 39 -25.44 -50.31 5.00
N ASN A 40 -24.81 -51.48 5.16
CA ASN A 40 -25.18 -52.82 4.68
C ASN A 40 -25.22 -53.11 3.17
N HIS A 41 -24.12 -53.67 2.67
CA HIS A 41 -24.06 -55.03 2.11
C HIS A 41 -22.58 -55.50 2.21
N GLU A 42 -22.37 -56.79 2.49
CA GLU A 42 -21.08 -57.51 2.60
C GLU A 42 -19.84 -56.71 2.14
N GLU A 43 -18.93 -56.38 3.07
CA GLU A 43 -17.69 -55.68 2.74
C GLU A 43 -17.00 -56.36 1.56
N ASP A 44 -16.88 -55.65 0.45
CA ASP A 44 -16.18 -56.12 -0.72
C ASP A 44 -14.73 -56.44 -0.32
N SER A 45 -14.42 -57.74 -0.23
CA SER A 45 -13.12 -58.25 0.22
C SER A 45 -11.95 -57.64 -0.57
N LEU A 46 -12.19 -57.26 -1.84
CA LEU A 46 -11.19 -56.58 -2.66
C LEU A 46 -10.98 -55.12 -2.22
N LEU A 47 -12.06 -54.41 -1.89
CA LEU A 47 -12.00 -53.03 -1.41
C LEU A 47 -11.31 -52.94 -0.06
N ASN A 48 -11.59 -53.89 0.86
CA ASN A 48 -10.87 -53.99 2.13
C ASN A 48 -9.38 -54.29 1.91
N SER A 49 -9.06 -55.23 1.02
CA SER A 49 -7.66 -55.56 0.68
C SER A 49 -6.87 -54.37 0.14
N ILE A 50 -7.50 -53.49 -0.66
CA ILE A 50 -6.86 -52.26 -1.15
C ILE A 50 -6.65 -51.26 -0.01
N ARG A 51 -7.62 -51.12 0.91
CA ARG A 51 -7.53 -50.21 2.07
C ARG A 51 -6.47 -50.63 3.08
N THR A 52 -6.30 -51.94 3.29
CA THR A 52 -5.32 -52.49 4.25
C THR A 52 -3.95 -52.74 3.64
N ALA A 53 -3.74 -52.42 2.35
CA ALA A 53 -2.43 -52.51 1.73
C ALA A 53 -1.42 -51.63 2.48
N ASN A 54 -0.16 -52.05 2.56
CA ASN A 54 0.89 -51.36 3.32
C ASN A 54 1.89 -50.57 2.45
N SER A 55 1.74 -50.63 1.13
CA SER A 55 2.63 -49.95 0.19
C SER A 55 1.96 -49.78 -1.19
N PRO A 56 2.43 -48.82 -2.02
CA PRO A 56 1.97 -48.68 -3.41
C PRO A 56 2.18 -49.94 -4.26
N LEU A 57 3.26 -50.70 -4.01
CA LEU A 57 3.54 -51.95 -4.71
C LEU A 57 2.51 -53.03 -4.35
N ALA A 58 2.13 -53.14 -3.07
CA ALA A 58 1.07 -54.05 -2.65
C ALA A 58 -0.27 -53.71 -3.31
N VAL A 59 -0.60 -52.41 -3.44
CA VAL A 59 -1.78 -51.96 -4.20
C VAL A 59 -1.68 -52.39 -5.67
N PHE A 60 -0.51 -52.23 -6.31
CA PHE A 60 -0.31 -52.69 -7.69
C PHE A 60 -0.41 -54.20 -7.85
N GLU A 61 0.07 -55.00 -6.89
CA GLU A 61 -0.08 -56.46 -6.93
C GLU A 61 -1.54 -56.89 -6.84
N ILE A 62 -2.34 -56.24 -5.98
CA ILE A 62 -3.78 -56.48 -5.87
C ILE A 62 -4.47 -56.13 -7.19
N VAL A 63 -4.14 -54.97 -7.77
CA VAL A 63 -4.65 -54.54 -9.08
C VAL A 63 -4.24 -55.55 -10.15
N HIS A 64 -2.99 -55.99 -10.17
CA HIS A 64 -2.51 -56.96 -11.16
C HIS A 64 -3.36 -58.23 -11.14
N LYS A 65 -3.59 -58.80 -9.95
CA LYS A 65 -4.35 -60.03 -9.73
C LYS A 65 -5.85 -59.87 -10.04
N HIS A 66 -6.44 -58.71 -9.71
CA HIS A 66 -7.90 -58.56 -9.72
C HIS A 66 -8.44 -57.54 -10.75
N HIS A 67 -7.61 -56.94 -11.61
CA HIS A 67 -8.01 -55.85 -12.53
C HIS A 67 -9.25 -56.18 -13.36
N ARG A 68 -9.46 -57.43 -13.79
CA ARG A 68 -10.63 -57.82 -14.60
C ARG A 68 -11.95 -57.58 -13.87
N ARG A 69 -11.99 -57.87 -12.56
CA ARG A 69 -13.18 -57.79 -11.69
C ARG A 69 -13.34 -56.44 -10.99
N MET A 70 -12.36 -55.54 -11.07
CA MET A 70 -12.46 -54.20 -10.50
C MET A 70 -13.55 -53.37 -11.19
N ASN A 71 -14.38 -52.73 -10.37
CA ASN A 71 -15.39 -51.73 -10.70
C ASN A 71 -14.82 -50.31 -10.45
N GLU A 72 -15.66 -49.28 -10.56
CA GLU A 72 -15.29 -47.88 -10.33
C GLU A 72 -14.77 -47.65 -8.91
N ARG A 73 -15.48 -48.11 -7.87
CA ARG A 73 -15.11 -47.94 -6.46
C ARG A 73 -13.73 -48.51 -6.16
N HIS A 74 -13.44 -49.71 -6.66
CA HIS A 74 -12.12 -50.33 -6.52
C HIS A 74 -11.01 -49.51 -7.17
N SER A 75 -11.28 -48.96 -8.35
CA SER A 75 -10.29 -48.24 -9.14
C SER A 75 -9.97 -46.87 -8.52
N ILE A 76 -10.99 -46.17 -8.03
CA ILE A 76 -10.84 -44.91 -7.29
C ILE A 76 -10.14 -45.13 -5.94
N GLN A 77 -10.53 -46.17 -5.19
CA GLN A 77 -9.87 -46.49 -3.93
C GLN A 77 -8.39 -46.85 -4.14
N ALA A 78 -8.05 -47.57 -5.22
CA ALA A 78 -6.67 -47.91 -5.55
C ALA A 78 -5.85 -46.67 -5.91
N ILE A 79 -6.38 -45.75 -6.73
CA ILE A 79 -5.65 -44.52 -7.11
C ILE A 79 -5.46 -43.59 -5.91
N ASN A 80 -6.46 -43.48 -5.03
CA ASN A 80 -6.39 -42.69 -3.81
C ASN A 80 -5.42 -43.28 -2.79
N ALA A 81 -5.38 -44.61 -2.63
CA ALA A 81 -4.41 -45.28 -1.75
C ALA A 81 -2.97 -45.01 -2.21
N ILE A 82 -2.70 -45.13 -3.52
CA ILE A 82 -1.38 -44.80 -4.10
C ILE A 82 -0.99 -43.35 -3.81
N PHE A 83 -1.94 -42.41 -3.94
CA PHE A 83 -1.70 -41.01 -3.64
C PHE A 83 -1.43 -40.75 -2.15
N GLN A 84 -2.17 -41.39 -1.25
CA GLN A 84 -1.96 -41.28 0.20
C GLN A 84 -0.55 -41.74 0.58
N PHE A 85 -0.09 -42.90 0.10
CA PHE A 85 1.28 -43.37 0.35
C PHE A 85 2.36 -42.42 -0.14
N GLN A 86 2.14 -41.74 -1.28
CA GLN A 86 3.07 -40.72 -1.79
C GLN A 86 3.08 -39.47 -0.92
N ARG A 87 1.90 -38.96 -0.58
CA ARG A 87 1.74 -37.74 0.21
C ARG A 87 2.34 -37.90 1.60
N ASP A 88 2.13 -39.04 2.22
CA ASP A 88 2.53 -39.31 3.60
C ASP A 88 4.03 -39.72 3.70
N GLY A 89 4.77 -39.71 2.58
CA GLY A 89 6.20 -40.05 2.54
C GLY A 89 6.51 -41.54 2.64
N ASN A 90 5.48 -42.39 2.65
CA ASN A 90 5.56 -43.84 2.84
C ASN A 90 5.71 -44.62 1.52
N SER A 91 6.10 -43.94 0.44
CA SER A 91 6.32 -44.55 -0.87
C SER A 91 7.81 -44.62 -1.21
N SER A 92 8.28 -45.81 -1.59
CA SER A 92 9.63 -46.02 -2.13
C SER A 92 9.77 -45.65 -3.62
N LEU A 93 8.66 -45.33 -4.29
CA LEU A 93 8.62 -45.02 -5.72
C LEU A 93 8.58 -43.51 -5.95
N SER A 94 9.26 -43.00 -6.97
CA SER A 94 9.07 -41.62 -7.41
C SER A 94 7.73 -41.45 -8.15
N PRO A 95 7.15 -40.24 -8.19
CA PRO A 95 5.93 -39.96 -8.96
C PRO A 95 6.03 -40.40 -10.44
N SER A 96 7.19 -40.18 -11.07
CA SER A 96 7.47 -40.63 -12.44
C SER A 96 7.49 -42.16 -12.59
N ARG A 97 7.97 -42.89 -11.58
CA ARG A 97 7.96 -44.36 -11.58
C ARG A 97 6.56 -44.92 -11.38
N LEU A 98 5.70 -44.25 -10.60
CA LEU A 98 4.29 -44.61 -10.49
C LEU A 98 3.55 -44.44 -11.82
N ALA A 99 3.71 -43.28 -12.47
CA ALA A 99 3.05 -42.98 -13.75
C ALA A 99 3.40 -44.00 -14.84
N ASN A 100 4.65 -44.48 -14.86
CA ASN A 100 5.13 -45.47 -15.82
C ASN A 100 4.84 -46.93 -15.44
N HIS A 101 4.24 -47.19 -14.27
CA HIS A 101 3.94 -48.55 -13.84
C HIS A 101 2.77 -49.14 -14.66
N PRO A 102 2.89 -50.38 -15.18
CA PRO A 102 1.85 -50.95 -16.04
C PRO A 102 0.51 -51.12 -15.32
N ASP A 103 0.52 -51.42 -14.03
CA ASP A 103 -0.72 -51.53 -13.24
C ASP A 103 -1.35 -50.16 -12.94
N PHE A 104 -0.57 -49.07 -12.93
CA PHE A 104 -1.14 -47.72 -12.88
C PHE A 104 -1.90 -47.40 -14.18
N ALA A 105 -1.36 -47.78 -15.33
CA ALA A 105 -2.07 -47.67 -16.61
C ALA A 105 -3.37 -48.50 -16.61
N LYS A 106 -3.37 -49.71 -16.02
CA LYS A 106 -4.59 -50.53 -15.88
C LYS A 106 -5.66 -49.86 -15.01
N ILE A 107 -5.27 -49.22 -13.91
CA ILE A 107 -6.19 -48.43 -13.07
C ILE A 107 -6.80 -47.30 -13.91
N CYS A 108 -5.97 -46.52 -14.60
CA CYS A 108 -6.43 -45.43 -15.48
C CYS A 108 -7.37 -45.93 -16.59
N GLU A 109 -7.09 -47.07 -17.22
CA GLU A 109 -7.99 -47.69 -18.20
C GLU A 109 -9.35 -48.06 -17.60
N LYS A 110 -9.35 -48.61 -16.38
CA LYS A 110 -10.59 -48.98 -15.69
C LYS A 110 -11.41 -47.76 -15.28
N ILE A 111 -10.77 -46.71 -14.78
CA ILE A 111 -11.43 -45.44 -14.47
C ILE A 111 -12.07 -44.85 -15.73
N LYS A 112 -11.34 -44.80 -16.86
CA LYS A 112 -11.90 -44.33 -18.14
C LYS A 112 -13.12 -45.12 -18.59
N LYS A 113 -13.09 -46.46 -18.48
CA LYS A 113 -14.20 -47.33 -18.88
C LYS A 113 -15.47 -47.10 -18.06
N HIS A 114 -15.33 -46.71 -16.79
CA HIS A 114 -16.46 -46.44 -15.89
C HIS A 114 -16.74 -44.95 -15.72
N ALA A 115 -16.20 -44.07 -16.57
CA ALA A 115 -16.36 -42.62 -16.43
C ALA A 115 -17.83 -42.14 -16.37
N GLY A 116 -18.76 -42.86 -17.01
CA GLY A 116 -20.18 -42.52 -16.99
C GLY A 116 -20.88 -42.69 -15.63
N VAL A 117 -20.27 -43.43 -14.69
CA VAL A 117 -20.82 -43.66 -13.34
C VAL A 117 -19.96 -43.03 -12.23
N ILE A 118 -18.85 -42.38 -12.60
CA ILE A 118 -17.98 -41.66 -11.68
C ILE A 118 -18.62 -40.33 -11.33
N ASP A 119 -18.72 -40.03 -10.04
CA ASP A 119 -19.23 -38.75 -9.58
C ASP A 119 -18.20 -37.62 -9.72
N VAL A 120 -18.64 -36.39 -9.50
CA VAL A 120 -17.79 -35.21 -9.67
C VAL A 120 -16.66 -35.14 -8.64
N ASN A 121 -16.84 -35.68 -7.42
CA ASN A 121 -15.82 -35.67 -6.38
C ASN A 121 -14.70 -36.64 -6.74
N ASP A 122 -15.06 -37.86 -7.11
CA ASP A 122 -14.15 -38.90 -7.57
C ASP A 122 -13.39 -38.47 -8.83
N ALA A 123 -14.04 -37.73 -9.73
CA ALA A 123 -13.38 -37.15 -10.90
C ALA A 123 -12.34 -36.08 -10.52
N ILE A 124 -12.66 -35.19 -9.57
CA ILE A 124 -11.73 -34.17 -9.07
C ILE A 124 -10.54 -34.81 -8.34
N ASP A 125 -10.81 -35.80 -7.47
CA ASP A 125 -9.76 -36.52 -6.76
C ASP A 125 -8.87 -37.30 -7.73
N THR A 126 -9.45 -37.97 -8.72
CA THR A 126 -8.67 -38.62 -9.78
C THR A 126 -7.79 -37.62 -10.51
N LEU A 127 -8.33 -36.45 -10.91
CA LEU A 127 -7.56 -35.39 -11.56
C LEU A 127 -6.40 -34.89 -10.70
N LYS A 128 -6.63 -34.72 -9.39
CA LYS A 128 -5.58 -34.37 -8.43
C LYS A 128 -4.46 -35.40 -8.41
N VAL A 129 -4.79 -36.70 -8.37
CA VAL A 129 -3.79 -37.77 -8.33
C VAL A 129 -3.00 -37.84 -9.64
N VAL A 130 -3.67 -37.86 -10.79
CA VAL A 130 -2.98 -37.95 -12.10
C VAL A 130 -2.14 -36.70 -12.39
N SER A 131 -2.58 -35.53 -11.94
CA SER A 131 -1.79 -34.29 -11.98
C SER A 131 -0.53 -34.41 -11.11
N TYR A 132 -0.69 -34.90 -9.87
CA TYR A 132 0.41 -35.06 -8.93
C TYR A 132 1.51 -36.00 -9.43
N VAL A 133 1.12 -37.12 -10.06
CA VAL A 133 2.10 -38.06 -10.65
C VAL A 133 2.68 -37.61 -11.99
N GLY A 134 2.26 -36.45 -12.51
CA GLY A 134 2.81 -35.84 -13.72
C GLY A 134 2.23 -36.37 -15.03
N ILE A 135 1.00 -36.90 -15.01
CA ILE A 135 0.32 -37.32 -16.25
C ILE A 135 -0.06 -36.07 -17.06
N PRO A 136 0.31 -36.00 -18.36
CA PRO A 136 0.03 -34.82 -19.19
C PRO A 136 -1.46 -34.51 -19.32
N ALA A 137 -1.80 -33.22 -19.38
CA ALA A 137 -3.19 -32.77 -19.50
C ALA A 137 -3.89 -33.31 -20.76
N LYS A 138 -3.14 -33.51 -21.86
CA LYS A 138 -3.66 -34.06 -23.14
C LYS A 138 -3.93 -35.56 -23.10
N SER A 139 -3.54 -36.26 -22.02
CA SER A 139 -3.81 -37.69 -21.89
C SER A 139 -5.31 -37.98 -21.84
N LEU A 140 -5.70 -39.15 -22.34
CA LEU A 140 -7.12 -39.52 -22.40
C LEU A 140 -7.77 -39.58 -21.02
N ILE A 141 -7.06 -40.03 -19.98
CA ILE A 141 -7.60 -40.08 -18.61
C ILE A 141 -7.93 -38.67 -18.10
N VAL A 142 -7.02 -37.71 -18.30
CA VAL A 142 -7.26 -36.32 -17.89
C VAL A 142 -8.41 -35.71 -18.69
N GLN A 143 -8.45 -35.89 -20.01
CA GLN A 143 -9.55 -35.36 -20.84
C GLN A 143 -10.91 -35.97 -20.46
N VAL A 144 -10.97 -37.28 -20.15
CA VAL A 144 -12.20 -37.95 -19.72
C VAL A 144 -12.68 -37.39 -18.38
N MET A 145 -11.80 -37.24 -17.38
CA MET A 145 -12.20 -36.67 -16.09
C MET A 145 -12.59 -35.18 -16.19
N LEU A 146 -11.90 -34.39 -17.02
CA LEU A 146 -12.30 -33.01 -17.32
C LEU A 146 -13.69 -32.96 -17.99
N GLN A 147 -14.02 -33.92 -18.84
CA GLN A 147 -15.35 -34.01 -19.45
C GLN A 147 -16.43 -34.38 -18.43
N VAL A 148 -16.15 -35.28 -17.48
CA VAL A 148 -17.07 -35.59 -16.36
C VAL A 148 -17.34 -34.34 -15.54
N ILE A 149 -16.31 -33.58 -15.19
CA ILE A 149 -16.44 -32.32 -14.44
C ILE A 149 -17.21 -31.27 -15.24
N ARG A 150 -16.94 -31.14 -16.55
CA ARG A 150 -17.67 -30.21 -17.43
C ARG A 150 -19.16 -30.52 -17.47
N ASN A 151 -19.53 -31.80 -17.56
CA ASN A 151 -20.95 -32.21 -17.57
C ASN A 151 -21.64 -31.94 -16.23
N ASN A 152 -20.87 -31.88 -15.14
CA ASN A 152 -21.34 -31.65 -13.77
C ASN A 152 -20.95 -30.26 -13.23
N VAL A 153 -20.64 -29.30 -14.11
CA VAL A 153 -20.06 -28.02 -13.67
C VAL A 153 -21.00 -27.24 -12.73
N ASN A 154 -22.32 -27.33 -12.95
CA ASN A 154 -23.33 -26.67 -12.12
C ASN A 154 -23.54 -27.31 -10.74
N SER A 155 -23.07 -28.55 -10.52
CA SER A 155 -23.17 -29.23 -9.22
C SER A 155 -21.94 -28.98 -8.33
N LEU A 156 -20.91 -28.29 -8.84
CA LEU A 156 -19.71 -27.97 -8.08
C LEU A 156 -20.04 -27.08 -6.87
N ASN A 157 -19.46 -27.39 -5.72
CA ASN A 157 -19.47 -26.48 -4.57
C ASN A 157 -18.32 -25.46 -4.69
N ILE A 158 -18.34 -24.42 -3.87
CA ILE A 158 -17.31 -23.38 -3.87
C ILE A 158 -15.89 -23.95 -3.69
N PRO A 159 -15.60 -24.82 -2.70
CA PRO A 159 -14.29 -25.45 -2.56
C PRO A 159 -13.81 -26.17 -3.82
N HIS A 160 -14.69 -26.90 -4.52
CA HIS A 160 -14.35 -27.58 -5.77
C HIS A 160 -13.96 -26.59 -6.85
N ILE A 161 -14.69 -25.48 -6.99
CA ILE A 161 -14.39 -24.45 -7.99
C ILE A 161 -12.99 -23.85 -7.72
N LEU A 162 -12.72 -23.46 -6.46
CA LEU A 162 -11.44 -22.87 -6.06
C LEU A 162 -10.27 -23.85 -6.33
N PHE A 163 -10.45 -25.12 -5.96
CA PHE A 163 -9.45 -26.16 -6.17
C PHE A 163 -9.22 -26.47 -7.66
N LEU A 164 -10.29 -26.53 -8.45
CA LEU A 164 -10.20 -26.78 -9.88
C LEU A 164 -9.52 -25.64 -10.62
N ASP A 165 -9.82 -24.37 -10.31
CA ASP A 165 -9.09 -23.24 -10.89
C ASP A 165 -7.59 -23.33 -10.59
N PHE A 166 -7.22 -23.61 -9.34
CA PHE A 166 -5.82 -23.85 -8.97
C PHE A 166 -5.19 -24.98 -9.81
N LEU A 167 -5.89 -26.12 -9.97
CA LEU A 167 -5.38 -27.26 -10.72
C LEU A 167 -5.21 -26.93 -12.21
N LEU A 168 -6.22 -26.30 -12.82
CA LEU A 168 -6.27 -25.99 -14.25
C LEU A 168 -5.25 -24.92 -14.67
N ARG A 169 -4.81 -24.05 -13.76
CA ARG A 169 -3.70 -23.10 -14.02
C ARG A 169 -2.38 -23.82 -14.28
N ASN A 170 -2.19 -25.00 -13.71
CA ASN A 170 -0.97 -25.80 -13.89
C ASN A 170 -1.04 -26.76 -15.09
N PHE A 171 -2.21 -26.91 -15.72
CA PHE A 171 -2.38 -27.77 -16.88
C PHE A 171 -1.97 -27.05 -18.17
N GLU A 172 -1.42 -27.82 -19.11
CA GLU A 172 -1.30 -27.37 -20.49
C GLU A 172 -2.70 -27.01 -21.03
N THR A 173 -2.76 -25.89 -21.76
CA THR A 173 -4.00 -25.44 -22.39
C THR A 173 -4.53 -26.49 -23.37
N THR A 174 -5.75 -26.97 -23.11
CA THR A 174 -6.56 -27.77 -24.03
C THR A 174 -7.95 -27.15 -24.15
N PRO A 175 -8.75 -27.47 -25.18
CA PRO A 175 -10.10 -26.92 -25.32
C PRO A 175 -10.99 -27.14 -24.08
N LEU A 176 -10.86 -28.28 -23.41
CA LEU A 176 -11.60 -28.54 -22.16
C LEU A 176 -11.08 -27.72 -20.98
N VAL A 177 -9.76 -27.53 -20.86
CA VAL A 177 -9.16 -26.68 -19.83
C VAL A 177 -9.63 -25.24 -20.00
N GLU A 178 -9.63 -24.70 -21.22
CA GLU A 178 -10.11 -23.34 -21.50
C GLU A 178 -11.61 -23.20 -21.26
N ALA A 179 -12.42 -24.17 -21.71
CA ALA A 179 -13.86 -24.16 -21.47
C ALA A 179 -14.19 -24.14 -19.97
N LEU A 180 -13.46 -24.91 -19.15
CA LEU A 180 -13.64 -24.91 -17.71
C LEU A 180 -13.12 -23.62 -17.06
N LYS A 181 -11.99 -23.06 -17.49
CA LYS A 181 -11.51 -21.75 -17.02
C LYS A 181 -12.50 -20.62 -17.27
N ILE A 182 -13.32 -20.73 -18.32
CA ILE A 182 -14.42 -19.79 -18.60
C ILE A 182 -15.65 -20.10 -17.73
N ALA A 183 -16.02 -21.37 -17.60
CA ALA A 183 -17.25 -21.77 -16.90
C ALA A 183 -17.17 -21.60 -15.37
N LEU A 184 -16.01 -21.91 -14.76
CA LEU A 184 -15.83 -21.89 -13.31
C LEU A 184 -16.12 -20.52 -12.67
N PRO A 185 -15.60 -19.39 -13.19
CA PRO A 185 -16.02 -18.04 -12.78
C PRO A 185 -17.54 -17.83 -12.79
N LEU A 186 -18.23 -18.20 -13.86
CA LEU A 186 -19.67 -17.97 -14.00
C LEU A 186 -20.47 -18.78 -12.98
N VAL A 187 -20.11 -20.05 -12.79
CA VAL A 187 -20.75 -20.91 -11.78
C VAL A 187 -20.46 -20.39 -10.37
N PHE A 188 -19.26 -19.88 -10.12
CA PHE A 188 -18.92 -19.26 -8.85
C PHE A 188 -19.84 -18.08 -8.52
N GLU A 189 -20.05 -17.16 -9.46
CA GLU A 189 -20.94 -16.00 -9.25
C GLU A 189 -22.38 -16.41 -8.93
N ILE A 190 -22.88 -17.46 -9.56
CA ILE A 190 -24.21 -18.01 -9.28
C ILE A 190 -24.27 -18.64 -7.86
N HIS A 191 -23.18 -19.26 -7.43
CA HIS A 191 -23.13 -20.02 -6.17
C HIS A 191 -22.86 -19.15 -4.95
N VAL A 192 -22.12 -18.03 -5.08
CA VAL A 192 -21.75 -17.16 -3.94
C VAL A 192 -22.98 -16.70 -3.13
N PRO A 193 -24.08 -16.18 -3.72
CA PRO A 193 -25.21 -15.68 -2.93
C PRO A 193 -25.94 -16.76 -2.11
N THR A 194 -25.83 -18.04 -2.48
CA THR A 194 -26.66 -19.12 -1.91
C THR A 194 -25.87 -20.23 -1.22
N LYS A 195 -24.59 -20.43 -1.57
CA LYS A 195 -23.76 -21.54 -1.08
C LYS A 195 -22.50 -21.08 -0.33
N LEU A 196 -22.32 -19.79 -0.11
CA LEU A 196 -21.21 -19.27 0.68
C LEU A 196 -21.37 -19.67 2.15
N ASN A 197 -20.30 -20.23 2.73
CA ASN A 197 -20.27 -20.50 4.16
C ASN A 197 -19.87 -19.23 4.94
N THR A 198 -20.86 -18.54 5.47
CA THR A 198 -20.69 -17.27 6.19
C THR A 198 -20.07 -17.44 7.59
N SER A 199 -19.99 -18.67 8.09
CA SER A 199 -19.38 -18.97 9.40
C SER A 199 -17.84 -19.09 9.34
N ASN A 200 -17.26 -19.25 8.16
CA ASN A 200 -15.83 -19.46 7.98
C ASN A 200 -15.17 -18.26 7.26
N PRO A 201 -14.53 -17.34 8.00
CA PRO A 201 -13.93 -16.15 7.42
C PRO A 201 -12.76 -16.47 6.48
N VAL A 202 -11.97 -17.51 6.76
CA VAL A 202 -10.86 -17.94 5.90
C VAL A 202 -11.37 -18.31 4.51
N GLN A 203 -12.46 -19.10 4.45
CA GLN A 203 -13.08 -19.48 3.18
C GLN A 203 -13.66 -18.26 2.44
N MET A 204 -14.29 -17.33 3.15
CA MET A 204 -14.80 -16.09 2.54
C MET A 204 -13.67 -15.24 1.94
N VAL A 205 -12.52 -15.18 2.59
CA VAL A 205 -11.32 -14.49 2.09
C VAL A 205 -10.71 -15.22 0.87
N ASP A 206 -10.73 -16.55 0.84
CA ASP A 206 -10.34 -17.32 -0.34
C ASP A 206 -11.27 -17.04 -1.53
N CYS A 207 -12.58 -16.93 -1.27
CA CYS A 207 -13.57 -16.50 -2.26
C CYS A 207 -13.30 -15.08 -2.77
N LEU A 208 -12.97 -14.14 -1.88
CA LEU A 208 -12.60 -12.77 -2.27
C LEU A 208 -11.34 -12.75 -3.14
N ASN A 209 -10.30 -13.50 -2.76
CA ASN A 209 -9.10 -13.65 -3.56
C ASN A 209 -9.41 -14.19 -4.96
N TYR A 210 -10.25 -15.22 -5.05
CA TYR A 210 -10.69 -15.79 -6.32
C TYR A 210 -11.45 -14.75 -7.16
N ALA A 211 -12.37 -14.00 -6.55
CA ALA A 211 -13.15 -12.98 -7.24
C ALA A 211 -12.26 -11.86 -7.81
N VAL A 212 -11.27 -11.41 -7.03
CA VAL A 212 -10.30 -10.38 -7.44
C VAL A 212 -9.43 -10.86 -8.59
N ASN A 213 -8.86 -12.06 -8.50
CA ASN A 213 -7.92 -12.58 -9.50
C ASN A 213 -8.58 -12.97 -10.83
N ASN A 214 -9.87 -13.33 -10.81
CA ASN A 214 -10.64 -13.67 -12.00
C ASN A 214 -11.49 -12.49 -12.51
N HIS A 215 -11.34 -11.30 -11.92
CA HIS A 215 -12.05 -10.07 -12.34
C HIS A 215 -13.57 -10.24 -12.42
N LEU A 216 -14.15 -10.86 -11.39
CA LEU A 216 -15.60 -11.09 -11.31
C LEU A 216 -16.38 -9.77 -11.16
N SER A 217 -17.71 -9.87 -11.28
CA SER A 217 -18.62 -8.73 -11.19
C SER A 217 -18.54 -8.00 -9.85
N GLN A 218 -18.91 -6.70 -9.88
CA GLN A 218 -18.94 -5.88 -8.68
C GLN A 218 -20.00 -6.35 -7.69
N GLU A 219 -21.07 -6.97 -8.18
CA GLU A 219 -22.14 -7.58 -7.41
C GLU A 219 -21.61 -8.75 -6.57
N THR A 220 -20.84 -9.65 -7.18
CA THR A 220 -20.20 -10.77 -6.46
C THR A 220 -19.22 -10.26 -5.40
N ILE A 221 -18.40 -9.26 -5.74
CA ILE A 221 -17.48 -8.63 -4.79
C ILE A 221 -18.25 -8.00 -3.63
N LYS A 222 -19.33 -7.27 -3.90
CA LYS A 222 -20.17 -6.62 -2.90
C LYS A 222 -20.77 -7.65 -1.92
N VAL A 223 -21.32 -8.75 -2.43
CA VAL A 223 -21.86 -9.83 -1.58
C VAL A 223 -20.78 -10.40 -0.65
N LEU A 224 -19.57 -10.65 -1.17
CA LEU A 224 -18.47 -11.16 -0.34
C LEU A 224 -18.06 -10.17 0.75
N ILE A 225 -18.04 -8.87 0.43
CA ILE A 225 -17.70 -7.82 1.39
C ILE A 225 -18.79 -7.69 2.45
N GLU A 226 -20.07 -7.65 2.09
CA GLU A 226 -21.17 -7.56 3.05
C GLU A 226 -21.21 -8.75 4.02
N ASN A 227 -20.88 -9.96 3.54
CA ASN A 227 -20.79 -11.15 4.40
C ASN A 227 -19.57 -11.11 5.33
N LEU A 228 -18.41 -10.64 4.84
CA LEU A 228 -17.22 -10.44 5.69
C LEU A 228 -17.45 -9.32 6.73
N GLU A 229 -18.16 -8.26 6.37
CA GLU A 229 -18.54 -7.19 7.30
C GLU A 229 -19.52 -7.65 8.37
N SER A 230 -20.45 -8.53 8.00
CA SER A 230 -21.46 -9.08 8.90
C SER A 230 -20.91 -10.19 9.82
N TYR A 231 -19.67 -10.64 9.60
CA TYR A 231 -19.03 -11.63 10.45
C TYR A 231 -18.75 -11.04 11.84
N THR A 232 -19.37 -11.61 12.87
CA THR A 232 -19.31 -11.10 14.25
C THR A 232 -18.06 -11.51 15.02
N GLY A 233 -17.30 -12.48 14.51
CA GLY A 233 -16.04 -12.90 15.13
C GLY A 233 -14.85 -12.01 14.78
N GLU A 234 -13.73 -12.26 15.44
CA GLU A 234 -12.45 -11.62 15.15
C GLU A 234 -11.75 -12.35 13.99
N PHE A 235 -11.10 -11.58 13.12
CA PHE A 235 -10.18 -12.17 12.15
C PHE A 235 -8.83 -12.44 12.80
N ASP A 236 -8.22 -13.59 12.49
CA ASP A 236 -6.80 -13.77 12.79
C ASP A 236 -5.94 -12.80 11.94
N GLY A 237 -4.69 -12.61 12.34
CA GLY A 237 -3.79 -11.65 11.70
C GLY A 237 -3.57 -11.90 10.21
N GLU A 238 -3.51 -13.17 9.79
CA GLU A 238 -3.32 -13.53 8.37
C GLU A 238 -4.58 -13.24 7.54
N THR A 239 -5.75 -13.58 8.06
CA THR A 239 -7.06 -13.31 7.44
C THR A 239 -7.29 -11.81 7.30
N ALA A 240 -7.07 -11.05 8.38
CA ALA A 240 -7.18 -9.60 8.41
C ALA A 240 -6.26 -8.92 7.37
N ARG A 241 -4.99 -9.31 7.36
CA ARG A 241 -4.00 -8.84 6.39
C ARG A 241 -4.41 -9.14 4.94
N ARG A 242 -4.86 -10.37 4.66
CA ARG A 242 -5.30 -10.78 3.33
C ARG A 242 -6.48 -9.95 2.85
N ILE A 243 -7.48 -9.70 3.71
CA ILE A 243 -8.61 -8.82 3.40
C ILE A 243 -8.10 -7.45 2.95
N ILE A 244 -7.27 -6.79 3.76
CA ILE A 244 -6.70 -5.47 3.43
C ILE A 244 -6.00 -5.53 2.06
N CYS A 245 -5.12 -6.53 1.87
CA CYS A 245 -4.35 -6.68 0.64
C CYS A 245 -5.23 -6.87 -0.60
N TYR A 246 -6.34 -7.62 -0.50
CA TYR A 246 -7.27 -7.84 -1.62
C TYR A 246 -8.13 -6.61 -1.91
N LEU A 247 -8.61 -5.92 -0.88
CA LEU A 247 -9.33 -4.65 -1.06
C LEU A 247 -8.44 -3.58 -1.71
N CYS A 248 -7.15 -3.56 -1.40
CA CYS A 248 -6.18 -2.69 -2.07
C CYS A 248 -5.84 -3.10 -3.51
N GLN A 249 -6.34 -4.22 -4.04
CA GLN A 249 -6.19 -4.57 -5.47
C GLN A 249 -7.36 -4.06 -6.32
N LEU A 250 -8.54 -3.98 -5.71
CA LEU A 250 -9.75 -3.52 -6.37
C LEU A 250 -9.71 -2.03 -6.76
N PRO A 251 -10.55 -1.58 -7.71
CA PRO A 251 -10.79 -0.16 -7.95
C PRO A 251 -11.27 0.52 -6.66
N ARG A 252 -10.81 1.75 -6.38
CA ARG A 252 -11.17 2.45 -5.12
C ARG A 252 -12.68 2.64 -5.02
N ASN A 253 -13.27 2.24 -3.90
CA ASN A 253 -14.71 2.34 -3.65
C ASN A 253 -14.97 2.51 -2.14
N SER A 254 -15.93 3.36 -1.76
CA SER A 254 -16.30 3.62 -0.37
C SER A 254 -16.98 2.43 0.31
N ILE A 255 -17.53 1.47 -0.44
CA ILE A 255 -18.14 0.26 0.15
C ILE A 255 -17.13 -0.60 0.94
N TYR A 256 -15.83 -0.37 0.80
CA TYR A 256 -14.78 -1.14 1.49
C TYR A 256 -14.46 -0.62 2.88
N GLN A 257 -14.95 0.58 3.23
CA GLN A 257 -14.49 1.30 4.40
C GLN A 257 -14.70 0.50 5.70
N LYS A 258 -15.91 -0.01 5.94
CA LYS A 258 -16.24 -0.73 7.18
C LYS A 258 -15.42 -2.01 7.31
N LEU A 259 -15.35 -2.82 6.24
CA LEU A 259 -14.52 -4.03 6.26
C LEU A 259 -13.03 -3.71 6.50
N LEU A 260 -12.53 -2.65 5.89
CA LEU A 260 -11.14 -2.24 6.04
C LEU A 260 -10.83 -1.78 7.47
N GLU A 261 -11.72 -1.01 8.10
CA GLU A 261 -11.62 -0.58 9.50
C GLU A 261 -11.61 -1.79 10.45
N LYS A 262 -12.53 -2.74 10.26
CA LYS A 262 -12.56 -4.00 11.03
C LYS A 262 -11.27 -4.80 10.85
N ALA A 263 -10.87 -5.08 9.61
CA ALA A 263 -9.68 -5.85 9.32
C ALA A 263 -8.40 -5.16 9.83
N SER A 264 -8.33 -3.82 9.80
CA SER A 264 -7.19 -3.09 10.36
C SER A 264 -7.13 -3.22 11.88
N THR A 265 -8.29 -3.16 12.56
CA THR A 265 -8.38 -3.34 14.01
C THR A 265 -7.93 -4.75 14.41
N ASP A 266 -8.46 -5.77 13.75
CA ASP A 266 -8.10 -7.17 14.02
C ASP A 266 -6.62 -7.46 13.72
N LEU A 267 -6.06 -6.82 12.68
CA LEU A 267 -4.63 -6.91 12.35
C LEU A 267 -3.76 -6.25 13.42
N VAL A 268 -4.15 -5.10 13.98
CA VAL A 268 -3.42 -4.42 15.05
C VAL A 268 -3.30 -5.33 16.27
N VAL A 269 -4.40 -5.99 16.67
CA VAL A 269 -4.41 -6.92 17.82
C VAL A 269 -3.53 -8.15 17.58
N ASN A 270 -3.41 -8.60 16.33
CA ASN A 270 -2.71 -9.82 15.96
C ASN A 270 -1.36 -9.57 15.26
N ILE A 271 -0.78 -8.37 15.41
CA ILE A 271 0.38 -7.96 14.62
C ILE A 271 1.59 -8.88 14.82
N ASP A 272 1.77 -9.39 16.04
CA ASP A 272 2.87 -10.30 16.41
C ASP A 272 2.82 -11.65 15.67
N ASN A 273 1.64 -12.05 15.20
CA ASN A 273 1.42 -13.30 14.48
C ASN A 273 1.68 -13.16 12.97
N VAL A 274 1.97 -11.96 12.47
CA VAL A 274 2.12 -11.68 11.05
C VAL A 274 3.59 -11.50 10.68
N PRO A 275 4.10 -12.18 9.64
CA PRO A 275 5.47 -11.94 9.17
C PRO A 275 5.69 -10.47 8.78
N ILE A 276 6.76 -9.87 9.30
CA ILE A 276 7.14 -8.47 9.05
C ILE A 276 7.15 -8.07 7.56
N VAL A 277 7.57 -8.97 6.67
CA VAL A 277 7.58 -8.70 5.21
C VAL A 277 6.16 -8.52 4.67
N GLU A 278 5.21 -9.29 5.18
CA GLU A 278 3.81 -9.24 4.79
C GLU A 278 3.11 -8.00 5.40
N MET A 279 3.53 -7.58 6.60
CA MET A 279 3.13 -6.30 7.22
C MET A 279 3.60 -5.10 6.40
N GLU A 280 4.89 -5.05 6.02
CA GLU A 280 5.44 -4.00 5.15
C GLU A 280 4.69 -3.89 3.83
N PHE A 281 4.36 -5.03 3.23
CA PHE A 281 3.61 -5.11 1.98
C PHE A 281 2.18 -4.58 2.14
N CYS A 282 1.52 -4.93 3.24
CA CYS A 282 0.19 -4.44 3.58
C CYS A 282 0.18 -2.91 3.73
N LEU A 283 1.10 -2.35 4.53
CA LEU A 283 1.27 -0.91 4.71
C LEU A 283 1.54 -0.19 3.40
N ASN A 284 2.42 -0.74 2.55
CA ASN A 284 2.73 -0.14 1.26
C ASN A 284 1.46 -0.03 0.40
N ARG A 285 0.64 -1.08 0.35
CA ARG A 285 -0.62 -1.07 -0.41
C ARG A 285 -1.60 -0.02 0.10
N LEU A 286 -1.79 0.07 1.42
CA LEU A 286 -2.62 1.09 2.06
C LEU A 286 -2.14 2.51 1.72
N ALA A 287 -0.84 2.77 1.90
CA ALA A 287 -0.24 4.07 1.62
C ALA A 287 -0.39 4.50 0.15
N HIS A 288 -0.32 3.55 -0.80
CA HIS A 288 -0.53 3.81 -2.22
C HIS A 288 -2.00 4.04 -2.60
N ARG A 289 -2.95 3.53 -1.81
CA ARG A 289 -4.39 3.67 -2.08
C ARG A 289 -5.00 4.89 -1.43
N SER A 290 -4.43 5.38 -0.33
CA SER A 290 -4.83 6.60 0.37
C SER A 290 -4.79 7.83 -0.54
N THR A 291 -5.92 8.54 -0.60
CA THR A 291 -6.08 9.85 -1.24
C THR A 291 -7.08 10.67 -0.43
N ASN A 292 -7.22 11.98 -0.68
CA ASN A 292 -8.19 12.82 0.03
C ASN A 292 -9.63 12.27 -0.08
N ARG A 293 -10.02 11.76 -1.25
CA ARG A 293 -11.34 11.15 -1.47
C ARG A 293 -11.51 9.79 -0.78
N TYR A 294 -10.44 9.03 -0.63
CA TYR A 294 -10.45 7.68 -0.05
C TYR A 294 -9.54 7.63 1.18
N GLY A 295 -9.79 8.55 2.11
CA GLY A 295 -8.96 8.76 3.30
C GLY A 295 -8.94 7.58 4.26
N PHE A 296 -9.97 6.72 4.22
CA PHE A 296 -10.11 5.53 5.08
C PHE A 296 -9.04 4.46 4.85
N TYR A 297 -8.29 4.51 3.74
CA TYR A 297 -7.12 3.63 3.55
C TYR A 297 -5.95 4.01 4.47
N TYR A 298 -5.96 5.20 5.04
CA TYR A 298 -5.03 5.57 6.09
C TYR A 298 -5.66 5.26 7.45
N GLN A 299 -4.97 4.46 8.25
CA GLN A 299 -5.39 4.03 9.59
C GLN A 299 -4.24 4.32 10.56
N GLU A 300 -4.33 5.43 11.30
CA GLU A 300 -3.25 5.94 12.15
C GLU A 300 -2.70 4.86 13.10
N VAL A 301 -3.59 4.22 13.86
CA VAL A 301 -3.22 3.17 14.82
C VAL A 301 -2.45 2.02 14.17
N LEU A 302 -2.81 1.62 12.95
CA LEU A 302 -2.10 0.55 12.24
C LEU A 302 -0.69 0.99 11.82
N PHE A 303 -0.52 2.23 11.36
CA PHE A 303 0.81 2.77 11.02
C PHE A 303 1.71 2.86 12.26
N ASP A 304 1.18 3.35 13.38
CA ASP A 304 1.90 3.42 14.66
C ASP A 304 2.24 2.02 15.19
N THR A 305 1.29 1.09 15.18
CA THR A 305 1.49 -0.29 15.63
C THR A 305 2.60 -0.98 14.85
N CYS A 306 2.61 -0.82 13.52
CA CYS A 306 3.67 -1.35 12.67
C CYS A 306 5.04 -0.73 12.95
N ALA A 307 5.09 0.55 13.30
CA ALA A 307 6.31 1.26 13.66
C ALA A 307 6.86 0.76 14.99
N ASN A 308 5.99 0.69 16.00
CA ASN A 308 6.31 0.24 17.34
C ASN A 308 6.74 -1.22 17.34
N TYR A 309 6.08 -2.09 16.57
CA TYR A 309 6.51 -3.47 16.38
C TYR A 309 7.98 -3.60 15.96
N ILE A 310 8.45 -2.76 15.02
CA ILE A 310 9.85 -2.76 14.57
C ILE A 310 10.79 -2.32 15.69
N ILE A 311 10.39 -1.31 16.46
CA ILE A 311 11.18 -0.74 17.56
C ILE A 311 11.27 -1.75 18.72
N ASP A 312 10.13 -2.26 19.17
CA ASP A 312 9.99 -3.14 20.34
C ASP A 312 10.71 -4.47 20.14
N HIS A 313 10.64 -5.03 18.92
CA HIS A 313 11.32 -6.28 18.57
C HIS A 313 12.75 -6.06 18.03
N ASN A 314 13.22 -4.80 17.97
CA ASN A 314 14.56 -4.45 17.48
C ASN A 314 14.90 -5.15 16.14
N ILE A 315 13.97 -5.11 15.18
CA ILE A 315 14.03 -5.93 13.97
C ILE A 315 15.26 -5.60 13.13
N ASP A 316 15.24 -4.45 12.45
CA ASP A 316 16.40 -3.87 11.76
C ASP A 316 16.06 -2.46 11.24
N TYR A 317 17.08 -1.62 11.06
CA TYR A 317 16.89 -0.24 10.61
C TYR A 317 16.53 -0.11 9.13
N LYS A 318 16.82 -1.11 8.28
CA LYS A 318 16.46 -1.05 6.84
C LYS A 318 14.96 -1.19 6.64
N ARG A 319 14.32 -2.06 7.42
CA ARG A 319 12.87 -2.21 7.50
C ARG A 319 12.21 -0.99 8.11
N ALA A 320 12.78 -0.42 9.17
CA ALA A 320 12.32 0.87 9.71
C ALA A 320 12.30 1.97 8.62
N ILE A 321 13.34 2.07 7.78
CA ILE A 321 13.39 3.02 6.67
C ILE A 321 12.30 2.75 5.61
N ARG A 322 11.98 1.48 5.32
CA ARG A 322 10.87 1.13 4.41
C ARG A 322 9.51 1.54 4.98
N VAL A 323 9.29 1.35 6.28
CA VAL A 323 8.07 1.81 6.96
C VAL A 323 7.98 3.34 6.95
N LEU A 324 9.07 4.05 7.27
CA LEU A 324 9.15 5.51 7.13
C LEU A 324 8.81 5.99 5.71
N ARG A 325 9.23 5.26 4.67
CA ARG A 325 8.86 5.59 3.29
C ARG A 325 7.35 5.51 3.04
N ASN A 326 6.68 4.51 3.61
CA ASN A 326 5.23 4.38 3.52
C ASN A 326 4.52 5.52 4.30
N MET A 327 5.02 5.86 5.49
CA MET A 327 4.50 6.98 6.30
C MET A 327 4.62 8.32 5.58
N ALA A 328 5.77 8.61 4.96
CA ALA A 328 5.98 9.84 4.21
C ALA A 328 5.07 10.01 2.99
N ARG A 329 4.48 8.91 2.49
CA ARG A 329 3.52 8.95 1.39
C ARG A 329 2.14 9.41 1.83
N VAL A 330 1.78 9.16 3.09
CA VAL A 330 0.50 9.54 3.70
C VAL A 330 0.63 10.71 4.68
N HIS A 331 1.81 11.35 4.72
CA HIS A 331 2.16 12.45 5.61
C HIS A 331 2.00 12.10 7.10
N HIS A 332 2.27 10.85 7.47
CA HIS A 332 2.24 10.38 8.85
C HIS A 332 3.59 10.61 9.54
N CYS A 333 3.56 11.17 10.74
CA CYS A 333 4.72 11.52 11.54
C CYS A 333 4.99 10.46 12.61
N HIS A 334 6.21 9.89 12.67
CA HIS A 334 6.59 8.95 13.73
C HIS A 334 8.03 9.20 14.25
N LYS A 335 8.16 10.09 15.24
CA LYS A 335 9.46 10.55 15.77
C LYS A 335 10.32 9.43 16.35
N SER A 336 9.71 8.50 17.11
CA SER A 336 10.43 7.38 17.73
C SER A 336 11.09 6.45 16.71
N LEU A 337 10.51 6.34 15.50
CA LEU A 337 11.07 5.49 14.44
C LEU A 337 12.28 6.18 13.78
N LEU A 338 12.26 7.52 13.68
CA LEU A 338 13.43 8.31 13.28
C LEU A 338 14.55 8.20 14.32
N ASP A 339 14.23 8.25 15.61
CA ASP A 339 15.20 8.06 16.69
C ASP A 339 15.83 6.67 16.64
N TYR A 340 15.01 5.63 16.43
CA TYR A 340 15.48 4.26 16.22
C TYR A 340 16.47 4.18 15.03
N VAL A 341 16.09 4.70 13.86
CA VAL A 341 16.99 4.70 12.68
C VAL A 341 18.29 5.45 12.96
N SER A 342 18.21 6.64 13.58
CA SER A 342 19.40 7.44 13.90
C SER A 342 20.35 6.70 14.86
N THR A 343 19.79 6.00 15.85
CA THR A 343 20.54 5.24 16.84
C THR A 343 21.25 4.04 16.22
N HIS A 344 20.60 3.34 15.29
CA HIS A 344 21.24 2.22 14.59
C HIS A 344 22.37 2.66 13.66
N ILE A 345 22.20 3.79 12.96
CA ILE A 345 23.26 4.36 12.11
C ILE A 345 24.42 4.83 12.98
N PHE A 346 24.16 5.49 14.10
CA PHE A 346 25.18 5.92 15.05
C PHE A 346 25.99 4.73 15.61
N LYS A 347 25.31 3.64 15.99
CA LYS A 347 25.96 2.40 16.47
C LYS A 347 26.72 1.66 15.38
N ASN A 348 26.43 1.90 14.09
CA ASN A 348 27.11 1.28 12.96
C ASN A 348 27.54 2.32 11.91
N PRO A 349 28.70 2.99 12.11
CA PRO A 349 29.20 3.99 11.15
C PRO A 349 29.46 3.44 9.74
N SER A 350 29.65 2.12 9.63
CA SER A 350 29.84 1.40 8.35
C SER A 350 28.52 1.08 7.63
N ALA A 351 27.38 1.49 8.18
CA ALA A 351 26.06 1.28 7.58
C ALA A 351 26.03 1.71 6.11
N PRO A 352 25.54 0.84 5.19
CA PRO A 352 25.47 1.15 3.77
C PRO A 352 24.64 2.41 3.48
N LYS A 353 25.26 3.33 2.73
CA LYS A 353 24.71 4.64 2.33
C LYS A 353 23.95 4.53 1.00
N ASP A 354 22.90 3.72 0.97
CA ASP A 354 22.05 3.59 -0.22
C ASP A 354 21.29 4.90 -0.48
N PRO A 355 21.26 5.42 -1.73
CA PRO A 355 20.59 6.68 -2.04
C PRO A 355 19.09 6.70 -1.72
N VAL A 356 18.39 5.58 -1.88
CA VAL A 356 16.95 5.48 -1.62
C VAL A 356 16.67 5.55 -0.12
N ASP A 357 17.58 4.99 0.69
CA ASP A 357 17.49 5.07 2.14
C ASP A 357 17.72 6.50 2.65
N ILE A 358 18.76 7.16 2.15
CA ILE A 358 19.05 8.58 2.48
C ILE A 358 17.88 9.48 2.06
N TYR A 359 17.34 9.27 0.86
CA TYR A 359 16.14 9.99 0.41
C TYR A 359 14.96 9.77 1.36
N SER A 360 14.70 8.51 1.76
CA SER A 360 13.58 8.17 2.65
C SER A 360 13.74 8.81 4.02
N ILE A 361 14.97 8.82 4.57
CA ILE A 361 15.29 9.46 5.85
C ILE A 361 15.12 10.99 5.74
N ALA A 362 15.75 11.63 4.76
CA ALA A 362 15.71 13.08 4.57
C ALA A 362 14.27 13.60 4.43
N VAL A 363 13.44 12.92 3.64
CA VAL A 363 12.03 13.29 3.46
C VAL A 363 11.24 13.17 4.77
N ASN A 364 11.49 12.16 5.60
CA ASN A 364 10.79 12.01 6.87
C ASN A 364 11.24 13.02 7.93
N LEU A 365 12.53 13.37 7.97
CA LEU A 365 13.03 14.44 8.83
C LEU A 365 12.36 15.77 8.51
N VAL A 366 12.23 16.09 7.22
CA VAL A 366 11.55 17.31 6.76
C VAL A 366 10.04 17.25 7.00
N LEU A 367 9.41 16.09 6.81
CA LEU A 367 7.99 15.90 7.08
C LEU A 367 7.63 16.24 8.54
N THR A 368 8.51 15.84 9.47
CA THR A 368 8.29 15.96 10.91
C THR A 368 8.90 17.21 11.52
N ASP A 369 9.71 17.94 10.74
CA ASP A 369 10.62 19.00 11.16
C ASP A 369 11.38 18.68 12.46
N TYR A 370 11.75 17.40 12.61
CA TYR A 370 12.33 16.85 13.83
C TYR A 370 13.80 16.47 13.64
N LYS A 371 14.63 16.82 14.63
CA LYS A 371 16.03 16.41 14.71
C LYS A 371 16.14 15.25 15.71
N PRO A 372 16.46 14.01 15.26
CA PRO A 372 16.52 12.84 16.12
C PRO A 372 17.73 12.86 17.08
N VAL A 373 17.73 11.96 18.07
CA VAL A 373 18.75 11.89 19.15
C VAL A 373 20.19 12.00 18.64
N HIS A 374 20.53 11.33 17.53
CA HIS A 374 21.86 11.35 16.92
C HIS A 374 21.94 12.19 15.63
N TRP A 375 21.22 13.32 15.59
CA TRP A 375 21.07 14.16 14.40
C TRP A 375 22.40 14.54 13.73
N GLU A 376 23.37 15.08 14.47
CA GLU A 376 24.63 15.53 13.87
C GLU A 376 25.40 14.39 13.19
N HIS A 377 25.40 13.20 13.81
CA HIS A 377 26.01 12.03 13.20
C HIS A 377 25.26 11.57 11.94
N LEU A 378 23.92 11.57 11.99
CA LEU A 378 23.08 11.23 10.84
C LEU A 378 23.30 12.22 9.68
N LYS A 379 23.42 13.52 9.98
CA LYS A 379 23.73 14.59 9.02
C LYS A 379 25.07 14.35 8.33
N GLU A 380 26.12 14.07 9.09
CA GLU A 380 27.45 13.75 8.54
C GLU A 380 27.47 12.42 7.75
N TRP A 381 26.72 11.42 8.21
CA TRP A 381 26.54 10.16 7.49
C TRP A 381 25.88 10.37 6.11
N MET A 382 24.84 11.22 6.03
CA MET A 382 24.21 11.59 4.75
C MET A 382 25.15 12.42 3.85
N LYS A 383 25.88 13.38 4.42
CA LYS A 383 26.85 14.21 3.68
C LYS A 383 27.96 13.38 3.04
N SER A 384 28.49 12.39 3.77
CA SER A 384 29.62 11.56 3.34
C SER A 384 29.26 10.45 2.33
N ALA A 385 27.99 10.30 1.96
CA ALA A 385 27.57 9.28 0.98
C ALA A 385 28.15 9.56 -0.42
N PRO A 386 28.96 8.67 -1.01
CA PRO A 386 29.48 8.91 -2.35
C PRO A 386 28.35 8.85 -3.38
N LYS A 387 28.34 9.80 -4.31
CA LYS A 387 27.65 9.65 -5.62
C LYS A 387 26.15 9.31 -5.52
N LEU A 388 25.40 10.11 -4.76
CA LEU A 388 23.97 9.90 -4.51
C LEU A 388 23.12 9.94 -5.78
N ALA A 389 23.57 10.71 -6.77
CA ALA A 389 22.84 10.96 -8.01
C ALA A 389 23.36 10.19 -9.25
N GLU A 390 24.29 9.24 -9.09
CA GLU A 390 24.86 8.51 -10.24
C GLU A 390 23.88 7.53 -10.89
N GLU A 391 23.11 6.81 -10.08
CA GLU A 391 22.14 5.85 -10.59
C GLU A 391 20.75 6.50 -10.75
N ASN A 392 20.05 6.15 -11.82
CA ASN A 392 18.66 6.55 -11.99
C ASN A 392 17.72 5.58 -11.26
N ARG A 393 17.43 5.88 -9.99
CA ARG A 393 16.51 5.12 -9.14
C ARG A 393 15.09 5.70 -9.25
N LYS A 394 14.12 4.86 -9.62
CA LYS A 394 12.72 5.28 -9.89
C LYS A 394 11.99 5.74 -8.62
N GLU A 395 12.49 5.33 -7.46
CA GLU A 395 11.95 5.65 -6.15
C GLU A 395 12.26 7.09 -5.71
N ILE A 396 13.29 7.71 -6.29
CA ILE A 396 13.76 9.04 -5.89
C ILE A 396 13.12 10.10 -6.78
N ILE A 397 12.44 11.06 -6.15
CA ILE A 397 11.97 12.29 -6.79
C ILE A 397 13.04 13.35 -6.53
N TRP A 398 13.87 13.68 -7.52
CA TRP A 398 15.08 14.47 -7.34
C TRP A 398 14.82 15.88 -6.81
N ILE A 399 13.79 16.56 -7.30
CA ILE A 399 13.43 17.90 -6.79
C ILE A 399 13.01 17.84 -5.31
N ARG A 400 12.24 16.82 -4.90
CA ARG A 400 11.87 16.58 -3.50
C ARG A 400 13.09 16.26 -2.64
N PHE A 401 14.01 15.46 -3.17
CA PHE A 401 15.22 15.08 -2.46
C PHE A 401 16.15 16.28 -2.25
N ALA A 402 16.37 17.08 -3.28
CA ALA A 402 17.16 18.30 -3.19
C ALA A 402 16.56 19.30 -2.20
N ALA A 403 15.24 19.55 -2.26
CA ALA A 403 14.55 20.42 -1.31
C ALA A 403 14.69 19.92 0.13
N ALA A 404 14.53 18.60 0.34
CA ALA A 404 14.71 17.99 1.65
C ALA A 404 16.15 18.15 2.18
N LEU A 405 17.16 17.94 1.35
CA LEU A 405 18.55 18.12 1.76
C LEU A 405 18.87 19.60 2.06
N CYS A 406 18.39 20.55 1.24
CA CYS A 406 18.52 21.98 1.49
C CYS A 406 17.88 22.40 2.84
N HIS A 407 16.67 21.90 3.14
CA HIS A 407 15.99 22.12 4.43
C HIS A 407 16.82 21.64 5.62
N LEU A 408 17.61 20.58 5.43
CA LEU A 408 18.46 20.00 6.46
C LEU A 408 19.88 20.61 6.50
N ASP A 409 20.12 21.67 5.72
CA ASP A 409 21.41 22.32 5.47
C ASP A 409 22.48 21.34 4.97
N ILE A 410 22.09 20.47 4.04
CA ILE A 410 22.95 19.52 3.34
C ILE A 410 22.92 19.89 1.85
N TYR A 411 24.00 20.50 1.36
CA TYR A 411 24.07 20.99 -0.02
C TYR A 411 24.94 20.07 -0.87
N ARG A 412 24.30 19.12 -1.56
CA ARG A 412 24.96 18.10 -2.38
C ARG A 412 24.93 18.47 -3.85
N ILE A 413 26.09 18.80 -4.41
CA ILE A 413 26.21 19.25 -5.81
C ILE A 413 25.67 18.21 -6.78
N ASP A 414 26.00 16.93 -6.59
CA ASP A 414 25.53 15.84 -7.44
C ASP A 414 23.99 15.74 -7.48
N VAL A 415 23.32 15.94 -6.33
CA VAL A 415 21.86 15.94 -6.23
C VAL A 415 21.27 17.24 -6.79
N LEU A 416 21.84 18.39 -6.45
CA LEU A 416 21.38 19.72 -6.90
C LEU A 416 21.48 19.85 -8.42
N SER A 417 22.61 19.51 -9.03
CA SER A 417 22.80 19.57 -10.48
C SER A 417 21.80 18.70 -11.24
N ARG A 418 21.39 17.57 -10.64
CA ARG A 418 20.38 16.69 -11.23
C ARG A 418 18.96 17.24 -11.04
N ALA A 419 18.64 17.73 -9.85
CA ALA A 419 17.33 18.26 -9.50
C ALA A 419 17.02 19.61 -10.18
N LEU A 420 18.05 20.42 -10.45
CA LEU A 420 17.98 21.74 -11.07
C LEU A 420 18.32 21.72 -12.57
N ASN A 421 18.39 20.54 -13.18
CA ASN A 421 18.51 20.46 -14.63
C ASN A 421 17.30 21.15 -15.29
N GLU A 422 17.55 22.14 -16.16
CA GLU A 422 16.51 23.00 -16.72
C GLU A 422 15.40 22.21 -17.43
N GLY A 423 15.74 21.21 -18.24
CA GLY A 423 14.74 20.37 -18.91
C GLY A 423 13.88 19.56 -17.94
N TYR A 424 14.47 19.11 -16.82
CA TYR A 424 13.74 18.41 -15.76
C TYR A 424 12.80 19.35 -15.00
N VAL A 425 13.27 20.53 -14.60
CA VAL A 425 12.47 21.52 -13.85
C VAL A 425 11.34 22.07 -14.71
N SER A 426 11.60 22.42 -15.97
CA SER A 426 10.56 22.87 -16.91
C SER A 426 9.45 21.84 -17.05
N HIS A 427 9.80 20.56 -17.22
CA HIS A 427 8.81 19.48 -17.29
C HIS A 427 8.01 19.28 -15.99
N LEU A 428 8.59 19.61 -14.83
CA LEU A 428 7.87 19.56 -13.55
C LEU A 428 6.89 20.73 -13.40
N ILE A 429 7.29 21.93 -13.82
CA ILE A 429 6.47 23.14 -13.79
C ILE A 429 5.28 23.00 -14.76
N GLU A 430 5.50 22.45 -15.95
CA GLU A 430 4.43 22.17 -16.95
C GLU A 430 3.29 21.31 -16.41
N LYS A 431 3.58 20.41 -15.44
CA LYS A 431 2.55 19.58 -14.80
C LYS A 431 1.65 20.36 -13.83
N ASN A 432 2.07 21.57 -13.46
CA ASN A 432 1.33 22.51 -12.64
C ASN A 432 0.85 21.97 -11.28
N PHE A 433 1.63 21.08 -10.65
CA PHE A 433 1.37 20.59 -9.30
C PHE A 433 1.98 21.53 -8.26
N TYR A 434 1.20 21.95 -7.26
CA TYR A 434 1.62 22.81 -6.14
C TYR A 434 2.96 22.37 -5.53
N SER A 435 3.11 21.08 -5.22
CA SER A 435 4.31 20.54 -4.57
C SER A 435 5.59 20.70 -5.39
N ASN A 436 5.49 20.78 -6.72
CA ASN A 436 6.67 20.96 -7.57
C ASN A 436 7.24 22.38 -7.42
N TYR A 437 6.36 23.38 -7.41
CA TYR A 437 6.74 24.77 -7.18
C TYR A 437 7.29 24.96 -5.77
N GLU A 438 6.61 24.44 -4.74
CA GLU A 438 7.05 24.54 -3.34
C GLU A 438 8.48 24.01 -3.17
N GLN A 439 8.76 22.82 -3.70
CA GLN A 439 10.09 22.20 -3.61
C GLN A 439 11.14 23.00 -4.37
N TYR A 440 10.82 23.49 -5.57
CA TYR A 440 11.72 24.31 -6.37
C TYR A 440 12.03 25.65 -5.70
N PHE A 441 11.01 26.37 -5.24
CA PHE A 441 11.16 27.65 -4.55
C PHE A 441 11.94 27.49 -3.25
N THR A 442 11.70 26.42 -2.47
CA THR A 442 12.47 26.16 -1.26
C THR A 442 13.97 26.00 -1.57
N ILE A 443 14.33 25.28 -2.64
CA ILE A 443 15.74 25.16 -3.06
C ILE A 443 16.28 26.54 -3.44
N TRP A 444 15.56 27.30 -4.25
CA TRP A 444 15.96 28.64 -4.67
C TRP A 444 16.22 29.57 -3.46
N GLN A 445 15.28 29.62 -2.53
CA GLN A 445 15.38 30.38 -1.28
C GLN A 445 16.61 29.95 -0.47
N CYS A 446 16.81 28.66 -0.27
CA CYS A 446 17.95 28.16 0.49
C CYS A 446 19.30 28.51 -0.16
N LEU A 447 19.42 28.39 -1.48
CA LEU A 447 20.66 28.71 -2.19
C LEU A 447 20.91 30.22 -2.23
N THR A 448 19.90 31.02 -2.53
CA THR A 448 20.09 32.48 -2.62
C THR A 448 20.34 33.13 -1.26
N THR A 449 19.70 32.66 -0.18
CA THR A 449 19.84 33.23 1.15
C THR A 449 21.05 32.69 1.92
N TYR A 450 21.31 31.38 1.90
CA TYR A 450 22.30 30.76 2.78
C TYR A 450 23.52 30.15 2.07
N LYS A 451 23.45 29.92 0.74
CA LYS A 451 24.54 29.32 -0.06
C LYS A 451 24.70 30.00 -1.43
N PRO A 452 24.99 31.31 -1.46
CA PRO A 452 25.05 32.07 -2.71
C PRO A 452 26.16 31.57 -3.66
N ASP A 453 27.19 30.90 -3.13
CA ASP A 453 28.23 30.22 -3.90
C ASP A 453 27.69 29.11 -4.81
N LEU A 454 26.56 28.50 -4.46
CA LEU A 454 25.88 27.48 -5.24
C LEU A 454 24.72 28.02 -6.09
N ALA A 455 24.40 29.32 -6.00
CA ALA A 455 23.30 29.93 -6.75
C ALA A 455 23.48 29.84 -8.27
N GLN A 456 24.71 29.67 -8.76
CA GLN A 456 25.02 29.40 -10.17
C GLN A 456 24.38 28.12 -10.73
N LEU A 457 23.93 27.19 -9.87
CA LEU A 457 23.21 25.98 -10.28
C LEU A 457 21.73 26.24 -10.62
N LEU A 458 21.19 27.41 -10.25
CA LEU A 458 19.80 27.76 -10.47
C LEU A 458 19.54 28.08 -11.95
N PRO A 459 18.47 27.57 -12.58
CA PRO A 459 18.15 27.90 -13.96
C PRO A 459 17.74 29.36 -14.10
N ALA A 460 18.50 30.15 -14.86
CA ALA A 460 18.27 31.59 -15.01
C ALA A 460 16.88 31.94 -15.59
N ASN A 461 16.36 31.09 -16.48
CA ASN A 461 15.06 31.30 -17.14
C ASN A 461 13.85 30.94 -16.26
N LEU A 462 14.07 30.35 -15.08
CA LEU A 462 13.03 29.86 -14.19
C LEU A 462 13.06 30.62 -12.85
N ASN A 463 13.10 31.95 -12.93
CA ASN A 463 13.14 32.80 -11.74
C ASN A 463 11.80 32.73 -10.96
N PRO A 464 11.80 32.48 -9.64
CA PRO A 464 10.58 32.44 -8.84
C PRO A 464 9.72 33.69 -8.93
N LYS A 465 10.30 34.88 -9.08
CA LYS A 465 9.57 36.14 -9.23
C LYS A 465 8.61 36.11 -10.42
N ASP A 466 9.01 35.45 -11.51
CA ASP A 466 8.21 35.36 -12.72
C ASP A 466 7.28 34.14 -12.68
N LEU A 467 7.77 33.03 -12.14
CA LEU A 467 7.03 31.77 -12.04
C LEU A 467 5.87 31.80 -11.04
N ILE A 468 5.97 32.57 -9.96
CA ILE A 468 4.92 32.62 -8.92
C ILE A 468 3.58 33.11 -9.48
N ARG A 469 3.58 33.83 -10.61
CA ARG A 469 2.33 34.22 -11.31
C ARG A 469 1.60 33.05 -11.95
N GLN A 470 2.30 31.97 -12.25
CA GLN A 470 1.72 30.71 -12.73
C GLN A 470 1.22 29.83 -11.58
N TYR A 471 1.63 30.14 -10.35
CA TYR A 471 1.23 29.42 -9.16
C TYR A 471 -0.29 29.51 -8.97
N PRO A 472 -0.99 28.39 -8.70
CA PRO A 472 -2.43 28.39 -8.50
C PRO A 472 -2.87 29.45 -7.49
N LYS A 473 -3.79 30.32 -7.91
CA LYS A 473 -4.39 31.36 -7.06
C LYS A 473 -5.65 30.79 -6.41
N PRO A 474 -5.88 30.99 -5.09
CA PRO A 474 -7.14 30.63 -4.46
C PRO A 474 -8.29 31.46 -5.03
N GLU A 475 -9.50 30.89 -5.09
CA GLU A 475 -10.69 31.58 -5.60
C GLU A 475 -11.10 32.77 -4.72
N ARG A 476 -10.84 32.66 -3.41
CA ARG A 476 -11.14 33.68 -2.39
C ARG A 476 -10.07 33.68 -1.30
N PHE A 477 -9.84 34.83 -0.67
CA PHE A 477 -9.00 34.97 0.51
C PHE A 477 -9.89 34.97 1.77
N ILE A 478 -10.03 33.81 2.38
CA ILE A 478 -11.07 33.54 3.39
C ILE A 478 -10.92 34.30 4.71
N PHE A 479 -9.74 34.88 4.99
CA PHE A 479 -9.50 35.64 6.21
C PHE A 479 -9.77 37.14 6.04
N GLU A 480 -9.91 37.63 4.80
CA GLU A 480 -10.00 39.07 4.48
C GLU A 480 -11.06 39.77 5.32
N GLY A 481 -12.33 39.39 5.19
CA GLY A 481 -13.42 40.06 5.91
C GLY A 481 -13.31 39.97 7.44
N ALA A 482 -12.71 38.91 7.98
CA ALA A 482 -12.48 38.78 9.41
C ALA A 482 -11.38 39.73 9.90
N LEU A 483 -10.28 39.85 9.14
CA LEU A 483 -9.19 40.79 9.43
C LEU A 483 -9.64 42.23 9.29
N GLU A 484 -10.38 42.57 8.22
CA GLU A 484 -10.93 43.92 8.02
C GLU A 484 -11.85 44.33 9.17
N LYS A 485 -12.71 43.42 9.64
CA LYS A 485 -13.60 43.66 10.78
C LYS A 485 -12.80 43.83 12.08
N ALA A 486 -11.82 42.95 12.33
CA ALA A 486 -11.04 42.97 13.56
C ALA A 486 -10.15 44.22 13.70
N LEU A 487 -9.58 44.69 12.59
CA LEU A 487 -8.64 45.81 12.56
C LEU A 487 -9.30 47.17 12.29
N GLY A 488 -10.62 47.21 12.09
CA GLY A 488 -11.37 48.47 11.92
C GLY A 488 -11.40 49.04 10.49
N GLY A 489 -11.13 48.21 9.48
CA GLY A 489 -11.37 48.53 8.07
C GLY A 489 -10.35 47.97 7.08
N LYS A 490 -10.73 47.98 5.80
CA LYS A 490 -9.93 47.47 4.67
C LYS A 490 -8.60 48.17 4.45
N GLN A 491 -8.45 49.40 4.92
CA GLN A 491 -7.20 50.16 4.79
C GLN A 491 -6.03 49.53 5.57
N PHE A 492 -6.29 48.65 6.53
CA PHE A 492 -5.29 48.00 7.38
C PHE A 492 -4.83 46.63 6.87
N VAL A 493 -5.38 46.14 5.76
CA VAL A 493 -5.10 44.80 5.22
C VAL A 493 -4.75 44.93 3.74
N LEU A 494 -3.57 44.44 3.36
CA LEU A 494 -3.28 44.14 1.96
C LEU A 494 -3.51 42.65 1.71
N THR A 495 -4.15 42.33 0.58
CA THR A 495 -4.50 40.95 0.19
C THR A 495 -3.83 40.59 -1.13
N ASP A 496 -3.54 39.30 -1.34
CA ASP A 496 -3.01 38.74 -2.59
C ASP A 496 -1.61 39.26 -2.97
N LEU A 497 -0.66 39.08 -2.07
CA LEU A 497 0.72 39.52 -2.27
C LEU A 497 1.61 38.39 -2.77
N LEU A 498 2.63 38.74 -3.55
CA LEU A 498 3.64 37.82 -4.03
C LEU A 498 4.97 38.07 -3.31
N TRP A 499 5.75 37.02 -3.09
CA TRP A 499 7.13 37.14 -2.64
C TRP A 499 8.08 36.85 -3.79
N LYS A 500 9.08 37.72 -3.99
CA LYS A 500 10.03 37.60 -5.12
C LYS A 500 10.84 36.30 -5.10
N LEU A 501 10.98 35.63 -3.95
CA LEU A 501 11.65 34.33 -3.81
C LEU A 501 10.69 33.12 -3.88
N GLY A 502 9.42 33.33 -4.24
CA GLY A 502 8.51 32.24 -4.58
C GLY A 502 7.61 31.80 -3.43
N ALA A 503 6.62 32.63 -3.13
CA ALA A 503 5.43 32.25 -2.38
C ALA A 503 4.30 33.25 -2.63
N ARG A 504 3.06 32.83 -2.42
CA ARG A 504 1.91 33.73 -2.33
C ARG A 504 1.59 33.95 -0.85
N ILE A 505 1.32 35.19 -0.49
CA ILE A 505 0.94 35.62 0.86
C ILE A 505 -0.52 36.07 0.79
N ASP A 506 -1.35 35.56 1.70
CA ASP A 506 -2.77 35.87 1.67
C ASP A 506 -3.02 37.29 2.12
N HIS A 507 -2.45 37.67 3.27
CA HIS A 507 -2.60 39.02 3.82
C HIS A 507 -1.32 39.58 4.43
N ALA A 508 -1.17 40.89 4.39
CA ALA A 508 -0.18 41.64 5.15
C ALA A 508 -0.83 42.73 6.00
N ILE A 509 -0.29 42.92 7.20
CA ILE A 509 -0.72 43.91 8.19
C ILE A 509 0.53 44.59 8.76
N ILE A 510 0.47 45.89 9.03
CA ILE A 510 1.53 46.62 9.73
C ILE A 510 1.00 47.05 11.10
N PHE A 511 1.78 46.81 12.15
CA PHE A 511 1.52 47.34 13.49
C PHE A 511 2.56 48.39 13.88
N GLU A 512 2.13 49.43 14.56
CA GLU A 512 2.96 50.41 15.26
C GLU A 512 2.43 50.51 16.70
N ASN A 513 3.28 50.24 17.71
CA ASN A 513 2.87 50.26 19.12
C ASN A 513 1.54 49.51 19.39
N ASN A 514 1.40 48.30 18.85
CA ASN A 514 0.22 47.42 18.95
C ASN A 514 -1.05 47.90 18.23
N SER A 515 -1.00 49.01 17.50
CA SER A 515 -2.12 49.51 16.69
C SER A 515 -1.88 49.26 15.21
N PRO A 516 -2.90 48.86 14.43
CA PRO A 516 -2.74 48.65 13.00
C PRO A 516 -2.52 49.99 12.26
N VAL A 517 -1.65 49.99 11.26
CA VAL A 517 -1.29 51.16 10.43
C VAL A 517 -1.90 51.00 9.04
N PRO A 518 -2.56 52.04 8.48
CA PRO A 518 -3.17 51.93 7.16
C PRO A 518 -2.12 51.95 6.05
N PHE A 519 -2.31 51.12 5.03
CA PHE A 519 -1.44 51.10 3.85
C PHE A 519 -1.71 52.30 2.94
N GLN A 520 -0.64 52.96 2.48
CA GLN A 520 -0.73 54.14 1.61
C GLN A 520 -0.96 53.80 0.13
N SER A 521 -0.54 52.61 -0.30
CA SER A 521 -0.61 52.17 -1.69
C SER A 521 -0.71 50.65 -1.78
N SER A 522 -1.45 50.15 -2.77
CA SER A 522 -1.41 48.74 -3.14
C SER A 522 -0.05 48.40 -3.75
N VAL A 523 0.50 47.25 -3.39
CA VAL A 523 1.72 46.69 -3.98
C VAL A 523 1.45 45.26 -4.45
N GLU A 524 2.18 44.80 -5.47
CA GLU A 524 2.10 43.39 -5.93
C GLU A 524 2.99 42.49 -5.06
N TYR A 525 4.16 42.98 -4.67
CA TYR A 525 5.14 42.21 -3.91
C TYR A 525 5.24 42.66 -2.47
N VAL A 526 5.34 41.70 -1.55
CA VAL A 526 5.61 41.96 -0.13
C VAL A 526 6.95 42.67 0.08
N ASP A 527 7.93 42.40 -0.78
CA ASP A 527 9.25 43.05 -0.78
C ASP A 527 9.17 44.57 -1.03
N ASP A 528 8.07 45.06 -1.61
CA ASP A 528 7.87 46.47 -1.95
C ASP A 528 7.05 47.22 -0.88
N ILE A 529 6.64 46.55 0.20
CA ILE A 529 5.99 47.17 1.36
C ILE A 529 7.02 48.02 2.12
N LYS A 530 6.68 49.29 2.35
CA LYS A 530 7.49 50.18 3.18
C LYS A 530 7.12 49.98 4.64
N VAL A 531 8.09 49.60 5.47
CA VAL A 531 7.96 49.39 6.90
C VAL A 531 8.98 50.30 7.59
N GLU A 532 8.53 51.14 8.52
CA GLU A 532 9.40 52.01 9.32
C GLU A 532 10.06 51.24 10.48
N ASP A 533 11.14 51.76 11.07
CA ASP A 533 11.93 51.04 12.09
C ASP A 533 11.14 50.69 13.36
N ASN A 534 10.07 51.43 13.66
CA ASN A 534 9.18 51.21 14.80
C ASN A 534 7.91 50.39 14.44
N GLN A 535 7.82 49.92 13.20
CA GLN A 535 6.70 49.15 12.69
C GLN A 535 7.05 47.67 12.57
N GLN A 536 6.03 46.82 12.71
CA GLN A 536 6.15 45.37 12.54
C GLN A 536 5.23 44.88 11.43
N LEU A 537 5.84 44.29 10.39
CA LEU A 537 5.11 43.64 9.31
C LEU A 537 4.70 42.22 9.72
N VAL A 538 3.42 41.92 9.53
CA VAL A 538 2.82 40.62 9.83
C VAL A 538 2.22 40.06 8.55
N LEU A 539 2.57 38.83 8.22
CA LEU A 539 2.11 38.12 7.04
C LEU A 539 1.24 36.93 7.46
N ILE A 540 0.02 36.86 6.94
CA ILE A 540 -0.91 35.75 7.16
C ILE A 540 -0.86 34.84 5.92
N GLN A 541 -0.75 33.53 6.14
CA GLN A 541 -0.75 32.53 5.07
C GLN A 541 -1.76 31.42 5.35
N GLY A 542 -2.80 31.31 4.54
CA GLY A 542 -3.66 30.13 4.48
C GLY A 542 -2.90 28.93 3.95
N ARG A 543 -2.84 27.89 4.78
CA ARG A 543 -2.22 26.60 4.47
C ARG A 543 -3.30 25.54 4.53
N VAL A 544 -3.33 24.67 3.54
CA VAL A 544 -4.31 23.58 3.43
C VAL A 544 -3.74 22.30 4.04
N ASP A 545 -4.58 21.30 4.30
CA ASP A 545 -4.22 20.05 4.97
C ASP A 545 -2.95 19.34 4.46
N HIS A 546 -2.58 19.48 3.18
CA HIS A 546 -1.37 18.83 2.66
C HIS A 546 -0.06 19.44 3.17
N ASP A 547 -0.12 20.66 3.71
CA ASP A 547 1.00 21.36 4.36
C ASP A 547 1.22 20.91 5.80
N TYR A 548 0.29 20.10 6.34
CA TYR A 548 0.32 19.58 7.70
C TYR A 548 0.53 18.06 7.70
N THR A 549 1.03 17.56 8.82
CA THR A 549 1.12 16.12 9.10
C THR A 549 -0.26 15.58 9.48
N LYS A 550 -0.60 14.39 9.00
CA LYS A 550 -1.98 13.87 9.10
C LYS A 550 -2.39 13.46 10.50
N ASN A 551 -1.48 12.89 11.30
CA ASN A 551 -1.77 12.44 12.67
C ASN A 551 -1.57 13.52 13.73
N THR A 552 -0.65 14.45 13.52
CA THR A 552 -0.32 15.46 14.55
C THR A 552 -0.77 16.88 14.21
N SER A 553 -1.28 17.11 13.00
CA SER A 553 -1.67 18.45 12.50
C SER A 553 -0.58 19.51 12.60
N ASN A 554 0.69 19.10 12.72
CA ASN A 554 1.85 19.99 12.73
C ASN A 554 2.20 20.43 11.32
N LEU A 555 2.56 21.70 11.15
CA LEU A 555 3.07 22.24 9.88
C LEU A 555 4.34 21.49 9.48
N ARG A 556 4.42 21.06 8.23
CA ARG A 556 5.58 20.33 7.70
C ARG A 556 6.77 21.27 7.51
N GLY A 557 7.96 20.68 7.40
CA GLY A 557 9.21 21.42 7.31
C GLY A 557 9.35 22.38 6.13
N LEU A 558 8.87 22.04 4.91
CA LEU A 558 9.06 22.95 3.76
C LEU A 558 8.26 24.27 3.89
N PRO A 559 6.95 24.26 4.20
CA PRO A 559 6.22 25.49 4.54
C PRO A 559 6.85 26.23 5.72
N ALA A 560 7.22 25.52 6.79
CA ALA A 560 7.84 26.11 7.97
C ALA A 560 9.17 26.81 7.66
N ARG A 561 10.01 26.19 6.82
CA ARG A 561 11.27 26.76 6.35
C ARG A 561 11.06 27.97 5.46
N THR A 562 10.08 27.91 4.57
CA THR A 562 9.70 29.05 3.73
C THR A 562 9.32 30.26 4.61
N ALA A 563 8.50 30.04 5.63
CA ALA A 563 8.13 31.06 6.61
C ALA A 563 9.37 31.60 7.36
N ALA A 564 10.23 30.72 7.88
CA ALA A 564 11.45 31.15 8.57
C ALA A 564 12.39 32.00 7.69
N ILE A 565 12.55 31.64 6.40
CA ILE A 565 13.36 32.43 5.47
C ILE A 565 12.71 33.79 5.20
N MET A 566 11.39 33.87 5.08
CA MET A 566 10.69 35.15 4.95
C MET A 566 10.90 36.03 6.18
N GLU A 567 10.77 35.48 7.39
CA GLU A 567 11.01 36.21 8.64
C GLU A 567 12.44 36.76 8.68
N ASP A 568 13.43 35.94 8.32
CA ASP A 568 14.84 36.33 8.27
C ASP A 568 15.13 37.43 7.24
N THR A 569 14.54 37.34 6.05
CA THR A 569 14.87 38.20 4.90
C THR A 569 14.04 39.49 4.85
N LEU A 570 12.77 39.43 5.23
CA LEU A 570 11.85 40.57 5.21
C LEU A 570 11.74 41.27 6.57
N LYS A 571 12.35 40.71 7.63
CA LYS A 571 12.23 41.20 9.01
C LYS A 571 10.77 41.35 9.44
N CYS A 572 10.00 40.30 9.18
CA CYS A 572 8.56 40.24 9.44
C CYS A 572 8.20 39.07 10.36
N SER A 573 6.93 38.97 10.73
CA SER A 573 6.37 37.80 11.40
C SER A 573 5.40 37.07 10.46
N VAL A 574 5.59 35.77 10.28
CA VAL A 574 4.74 34.95 9.40
C VAL A 574 3.86 34.04 10.25
N ILE A 575 2.56 34.06 9.97
CA ILE A 575 1.54 33.30 10.69
C ILE A 575 0.85 32.36 9.69
N PRO A 576 1.24 31.08 9.66
CA PRO A 576 0.53 30.06 8.90
C PRO A 576 -0.77 29.69 9.62
N ILE A 577 -1.87 29.62 8.88
CA ILE A 577 -3.18 29.27 9.41
C ILE A 577 -3.70 28.06 8.65
N ASN A 578 -4.13 27.02 9.38
CA ASN A 578 -4.78 25.88 8.77
C ASN A 578 -6.19 26.28 8.30
N VAL A 579 -6.40 26.26 6.97
CA VAL A 579 -7.65 26.60 6.31
C VAL A 579 -8.78 25.64 6.70
N ASP A 580 -8.49 24.34 6.75
CA ASP A 580 -9.48 23.32 7.08
C ASP A 580 -9.95 23.46 8.54
N SER A 581 -9.03 23.78 9.46
CA SER A 581 -9.37 24.11 10.84
C SER A 581 -10.20 25.39 10.95
N TRP A 582 -9.86 26.41 10.17
CA TRP A 582 -10.61 27.67 10.10
C TRP A 582 -12.04 27.50 9.62
N GLU A 583 -12.25 26.70 8.56
CA GLU A 583 -13.58 26.48 7.99
C GLU A 583 -14.50 25.68 8.92
N GLN A 584 -13.94 24.87 9.82
CA GLN A 584 -14.68 24.11 10.84
C GLN A 584 -15.06 24.93 12.09
N MET A 585 -14.43 26.09 12.30
CA MET A 585 -14.74 26.96 13.44
C MET A 585 -16.09 27.66 13.26
N ASN A 586 -16.78 27.90 14.38
CA ASN A 586 -17.99 28.71 14.36
C ASN A 586 -17.65 30.18 14.04
N ASP A 587 -18.59 30.91 13.43
CA ASP A 587 -18.33 32.28 12.98
C ASP A 587 -17.93 33.25 14.12
N PHE A 588 -18.43 33.02 15.34
CA PHE A 588 -18.07 33.83 16.50
C PHE A 588 -16.66 33.55 17.06
N GLU A 589 -16.04 32.42 16.69
CA GLU A 589 -14.70 32.01 17.16
C GLU A 589 -13.59 32.49 16.21
N LYS A 590 -13.95 32.76 14.94
CA LYS A 590 -13.01 33.10 13.86
C LYS A 590 -12.15 34.33 14.14
N ILE A 591 -12.77 35.47 14.46
CA ILE A 591 -12.00 36.69 14.76
C ILE A 591 -11.13 36.54 16.01
N PRO A 592 -11.66 36.07 17.17
CA PRO A 592 -10.84 35.79 18.35
C PRO A 592 -9.66 34.88 18.07
N TYR A 593 -9.86 33.82 17.27
CA TYR A 593 -8.79 32.91 16.88
C TYR A 593 -7.69 33.61 16.08
N LEU A 594 -8.03 34.37 15.02
CA LEU A 594 -7.03 35.12 14.23
C LEU A 594 -6.23 36.07 15.11
N MET A 595 -6.93 36.87 15.92
CA MET A 595 -6.29 37.86 16.76
C MET A 595 -5.40 37.20 17.80
N GLN A 596 -5.80 36.05 18.36
CA GLN A 596 -4.97 35.27 19.27
C GLN A 596 -3.70 34.75 18.59
N GLN A 597 -3.80 34.24 17.34
CA GLN A 597 -2.63 33.80 16.58
C GLN A 597 -1.64 34.94 16.31
N ILE A 598 -2.17 36.13 15.97
CA ILE A 598 -1.33 37.34 15.82
C ILE A 598 -0.69 37.71 17.16
N LYS A 599 -1.49 37.75 18.23
CA LYS A 599 -1.05 38.09 19.58
C LYS A 599 0.10 37.20 20.06
N GLU A 600 -0.05 35.88 19.92
CA GLU A 600 0.94 34.89 20.32
C GLU A 600 2.25 35.04 19.56
N LYS A 601 2.19 35.35 18.26
CA LYS A 601 3.38 35.51 17.42
C LYS A 601 4.15 36.79 17.70
N LEU A 602 3.45 37.89 17.97
CA LEU A 602 4.07 39.19 18.21
C LEU A 602 4.43 39.43 19.68
N HIS A 603 3.91 38.60 20.60
CA HIS A 603 3.97 38.84 22.05
C HIS A 603 3.38 40.19 22.48
N LEU A 604 2.32 40.65 21.80
CA LEU A 604 1.67 41.95 22.06
C LEU A 604 0.36 41.79 22.82
N ASP A 605 -0.16 42.86 23.44
CA ASP A 605 -1.58 43.00 23.78
C ASP A 605 -2.22 43.87 22.70
N ILE A 606 -3.02 43.25 21.82
CA ILE A 606 -3.64 43.92 20.67
C ILE A 606 -5.04 44.39 21.06
N ASP A 607 -5.32 45.68 20.88
CA ASP A 607 -6.66 46.24 21.05
C ASP A 607 -7.55 45.83 19.87
N VAL A 608 -8.49 44.92 20.12
CA VAL A 608 -9.49 44.49 19.13
C VAL A 608 -10.61 45.54 19.10
N ALA A 609 -11.07 45.94 17.90
CA ALA A 609 -12.17 46.90 17.79
C ALA A 609 -13.43 46.39 18.52
N GLU A 610 -14.09 47.23 19.32
CA GLU A 610 -15.29 46.86 20.10
C GLU A 610 -16.46 46.33 19.22
N SER A 611 -16.47 46.67 17.94
CA SER A 611 -17.45 46.18 16.96
C SER A 611 -17.20 44.73 16.48
N ALA A 612 -16.09 44.13 16.89
CA ALA A 612 -15.65 42.79 16.51
C ALA A 612 -15.89 41.72 17.58
N LEU A 613 -16.14 42.11 18.84
CA LEU A 613 -16.74 41.30 19.90
C LEU A 613 -18.26 41.23 19.73
#